data_AF-A0A448ZHR8-F1
#
_entry.id   AF-A0A448ZHR8-F1
#
_cell.length_a   1.000
_cell.length_b   1.000
_cell.length_c   1.000
_cell.angle_alpha   90.00
_cell.angle_beta   90.00
_cell.angle_gamma   90.00
#
_symmetry.space_group_name_H-M   'P 1'
#
loop_
_entity.id
_entity.type
_entity.pdbx_description
1 polymer ?
#
loop_
_entity_poly.entity_id
_entity_poly.type
_entity_poly.pdbx_seq_one_letter_code
_entity_poly.pdbx_strand_id
1 'polypeptide(L)'
;MDVNLSDEPIREGPNGEPYSPGAGGWPTVRYFNRETGIAGGAYAKKTDGPMCQELGNEDYMVEYVEGYGKTFRCRAPSGEGCDEREAGYIAKMSERTGAELVSELERLESMEGSSMAPDLEKWLRKRQKILGQLTAAPAEGGSDEL
;
A
#
# COMPACT_ATOMS: atom_id res chain seq x y z
N MET A 1 -1.63 -16.79 -33.78
CA MET A 1 -0.46 -16.03 -34.26
C MET A 1 0.19 -15.49 -33.00
N ASP A 2 1.36 -16.01 -32.64
CA ASP A 2 2.06 -15.60 -31.43
C ASP A 2 2.76 -14.27 -31.68
N VAL A 3 2.66 -13.36 -30.73
CA VAL A 3 3.33 -12.06 -30.80
C VAL A 3 4.73 -12.22 -30.22
N ASN A 4 5.77 -12.02 -31.03
CA ASN A 4 7.14 -11.96 -30.55
C ASN A 4 7.45 -10.55 -30.03
N LEU A 5 7.44 -10.38 -28.71
CA LEU A 5 7.68 -9.09 -28.06
C LEU A 5 9.11 -8.56 -28.23
N SER A 6 10.07 -9.39 -28.66
CA SER A 6 11.41 -8.92 -29.02
C SER A 6 11.44 -8.20 -30.37
N ASP A 7 10.61 -8.65 -31.31
CA ASP A 7 10.53 -8.07 -32.67
C ASP A 7 9.50 -6.92 -32.72
N GLU A 8 8.41 -7.06 -31.96
CA GLU A 8 7.30 -6.09 -31.87
C GLU A 8 7.07 -5.66 -30.41
N PRO A 9 7.95 -4.82 -29.84
CA PRO A 9 7.86 -4.42 -28.44
C PRO A 9 6.69 -3.45 -28.21
N ILE A 10 5.83 -3.76 -27.24
CA ILE A 10 4.79 -2.84 -26.75
C ILE A 10 5.46 -1.76 -25.89
N ARG A 11 5.59 -0.54 -26.43
CA ARG A 11 6.24 0.62 -25.77
C ARG A 11 5.26 1.71 -25.33
N GLU A 12 4.02 1.63 -25.77
CA GLU A 12 2.99 2.59 -25.42
C GLU A 12 1.71 1.83 -25.11
N GLY A 13 0.95 2.35 -24.17
CA GLY A 13 -0.35 1.80 -23.84
C GLY A 13 -1.48 2.38 -24.68
N PRO A 14 -2.72 1.93 -24.43
CA PRO A 14 -3.89 2.29 -25.23
C PRO A 14 -4.13 3.79 -25.40
N ASN A 15 -3.64 4.64 -24.49
CA ASN A 15 -3.81 6.10 -24.54
C ASN A 15 -2.48 6.83 -24.78
N GLY A 16 -1.45 6.15 -25.29
CA GLY A 16 -0.14 6.75 -25.58
C GLY A 16 0.74 6.97 -24.35
N GLU A 17 0.35 6.46 -23.18
CA GLU A 17 1.21 6.47 -22.02
C GLU A 17 2.45 5.58 -22.25
N PRO A 18 3.65 6.02 -21.85
CA PRO A 18 4.85 5.22 -22.04
C PRO A 18 4.72 3.96 -21.20
N TYR A 19 4.66 2.82 -21.86
CA TYR A 19 5.10 1.60 -21.23
C TYR A 19 6.61 1.74 -21.30
N SER A 20 7.29 1.74 -20.15
CA SER A 20 8.75 1.88 -20.11
C SER A 20 9.39 0.49 -20.02
N PRO A 21 9.29 -0.38 -21.06
CA PRO A 21 9.98 -1.65 -21.03
C PRO A 21 11.47 -1.34 -21.03
N GLY A 22 12.19 -1.86 -20.04
CA GLY A 22 13.65 -1.80 -20.07
C GLY A 22 14.33 -0.60 -19.41
N ALA A 23 13.62 0.45 -18.96
CA ALA A 23 14.24 1.37 -17.98
C ALA A 23 14.42 0.70 -16.59
N GLY A 24 13.78 -0.47 -16.40
CA GLY A 24 14.00 -1.42 -15.30
C GLY A 24 13.79 -2.89 -15.68
N GLY A 25 13.77 -3.23 -16.97
CA GLY A 25 13.53 -4.59 -17.48
C GLY A 25 12.06 -4.99 -17.63
N TRP A 26 11.82 -6.05 -18.39
CA TRP A 26 10.53 -6.75 -18.51
C TRP A 26 10.53 -7.92 -17.50
N PRO A 27 9.42 -8.23 -16.82
CA PRO A 27 8.09 -7.60 -16.90
C PRO A 27 8.00 -6.26 -16.16
N THR A 28 7.26 -5.32 -16.74
CA THR A 28 6.84 -4.09 -16.05
C THR A 28 5.57 -4.42 -15.24
N VAL A 29 5.66 -4.36 -13.91
CA VAL A 29 4.49 -4.61 -13.05
C VAL A 29 3.55 -3.41 -13.12
N ARG A 30 2.28 -3.68 -13.46
CA ARG A 30 1.25 -2.66 -13.64
C ARG A 30 0.02 -3.01 -12.81
N TYR A 31 -0.61 -2.00 -12.23
CA TYR A 31 -1.82 -2.17 -11.42
C TYR A 31 -3.01 -1.50 -12.12
N PHE A 32 -4.14 -2.18 -12.08
CA PHE A 32 -5.37 -1.77 -12.74
C PHE A 32 -6.43 -1.52 -11.68
N ASN A 33 -6.93 -0.28 -11.63
CA ASN A 33 -8.03 0.11 -10.77
C ASN A 33 -8.88 1.17 -11.50
N ARG A 34 -9.94 1.66 -10.85
CA ARG A 34 -10.85 2.65 -11.45
C ARG A 34 -10.13 3.94 -11.87
N GLU A 35 -9.04 4.29 -11.21
CA GLU A 35 -8.27 5.52 -11.45
C GLU A 35 -7.29 5.35 -12.61
N THR A 36 -6.67 4.18 -12.75
CA THR A 36 -5.69 3.91 -13.81
C THR A 36 -6.31 3.39 -15.11
N GLY A 37 -7.54 2.86 -15.04
CA GLY A 37 -8.26 2.36 -16.20
C GLY A 37 -7.52 1.26 -16.96
N ILE A 38 -7.81 1.11 -18.25
CA ILE A 38 -7.14 0.12 -19.12
C ILE A 38 -5.67 0.45 -19.35
N ALA A 39 -5.32 1.71 -19.16
CA ALA A 39 -3.98 2.22 -19.31
C ALA A 39 -3.05 1.72 -18.22
N GLY A 40 -3.56 1.33 -17.03
CA GLY A 40 -2.77 0.81 -15.91
C GLY A 40 -1.76 1.79 -15.31
N GLY A 41 -1.49 1.68 -14.01
CA GLY A 41 -0.46 2.45 -13.33
C GLY A 41 0.87 1.70 -13.29
N ALA A 42 1.99 2.43 -13.25
CA ALA A 42 3.32 1.84 -13.10
C ALA A 42 3.68 1.65 -11.63
N TYR A 43 4.19 0.47 -11.28
CA TYR A 43 4.74 0.25 -9.94
C TYR A 43 6.03 1.04 -9.72
N ALA A 44 6.10 1.79 -8.62
CA ALA A 44 7.31 2.47 -8.18
C ALA A 44 8.08 1.57 -7.20
N LYS A 45 9.29 1.16 -7.62
CA LYS A 45 10.20 0.34 -6.81
C LYS A 45 10.64 1.08 -5.56
N LYS A 46 10.75 0.38 -4.43
CA LYS A 46 11.08 0.96 -3.11
C LYS A 46 12.50 0.73 -2.65
N THR A 47 13.15 -0.30 -3.18
CA THR A 47 14.53 -0.66 -2.89
C THR A 47 15.40 -0.41 -4.12
N ASP A 48 16.71 -0.56 -3.99
CA ASP A 48 17.62 -0.52 -5.14
C ASP A 48 17.78 -1.89 -5.83
N GLY A 49 17.29 -2.97 -5.18
CA GLY A 49 17.45 -4.35 -5.63
C GLY A 49 16.66 -4.71 -6.90
N PRO A 50 16.82 -5.93 -7.42
CA PRO A 50 16.02 -6.41 -8.54
C PRO A 50 14.54 -6.54 -8.13
N MET A 51 13.64 -6.21 -9.05
CA MET A 51 12.19 -6.22 -8.81
C MET A 51 11.68 -7.57 -8.28
N CYS A 52 12.24 -8.68 -8.75
CA CYS A 52 11.87 -10.02 -8.30
C CYS A 52 12.22 -10.29 -6.83
N GLN A 53 13.23 -9.63 -6.28
CA GLN A 53 13.58 -9.74 -4.87
C GLN A 53 12.67 -8.88 -4.01
N GLU A 54 12.37 -7.65 -4.45
CA GLU A 54 11.45 -6.75 -3.75
C GLU A 54 10.04 -7.35 -3.70
N LEU A 55 9.46 -7.65 -4.85
CA LEU A 55 8.10 -8.22 -4.93
C LEU A 55 8.05 -9.70 -4.55
N GLY A 56 9.20 -10.39 -4.45
CA GLY A 56 9.28 -11.72 -3.86
C GLY A 56 9.18 -11.71 -2.34
N ASN A 57 9.38 -10.55 -1.71
CA ASN A 57 9.15 -10.37 -0.28
C ASN A 57 7.65 -10.09 -0.01
N GLU A 58 7.06 -10.86 0.89
CA GLU A 58 5.62 -10.78 1.19
C GLU A 58 5.21 -9.40 1.71
N ASP A 59 6.05 -8.70 2.48
CA ASP A 59 5.71 -7.39 3.04
C ASP A 59 5.58 -6.33 1.94
N TYR A 60 6.53 -6.30 0.99
CA TYR A 60 6.46 -5.38 -0.15
C TYR A 60 5.34 -5.76 -1.12
N MET A 61 5.05 -7.05 -1.29
CA MET A 61 3.90 -7.51 -2.09
C MET A 61 2.58 -7.09 -1.46
N VAL A 62 2.41 -7.27 -0.15
CA VAL A 62 1.21 -6.82 0.58
C VAL A 62 1.09 -5.30 0.50
N GLU A 63 2.17 -4.56 0.66
CA GLU A 63 2.16 -3.10 0.54
C GLU A 63 1.80 -2.63 -0.87
N TYR A 64 2.30 -3.30 -1.91
CA TYR A 64 1.91 -3.05 -3.30
C TYR A 64 0.41 -3.26 -3.50
N VAL A 65 -0.12 -4.43 -3.10
CA VAL A 65 -1.54 -4.78 -3.28
C VAL A 65 -2.44 -3.83 -2.49
N GLU A 66 -2.14 -3.60 -1.22
CA GLU A 66 -2.98 -2.77 -0.35
C GLU A 66 -2.91 -1.29 -0.73
N GLY A 67 -1.72 -0.78 -1.05
CA GLY A 67 -1.51 0.63 -1.40
C GLY A 67 -2.22 1.01 -2.70
N TYR A 68 -2.02 0.24 -3.77
CA TYR A 68 -2.62 0.55 -5.07
C TYR A 68 -4.03 0.00 -5.25
N GLY A 69 -4.38 -1.09 -4.54
CA GLY A 69 -5.71 -1.66 -4.51
C GLY A 69 -6.66 -0.94 -3.55
N LYS A 70 -6.17 -0.03 -2.70
CA LYS A 70 -6.93 0.66 -1.64
C LYS A 70 -7.74 -0.33 -0.79
N THR A 71 -7.14 -1.47 -0.52
CA THR A 71 -7.71 -2.58 0.25
C THR A 71 -6.81 -2.82 1.45
N PHE A 72 -7.40 -3.24 2.56
CA PHE A 72 -6.65 -3.53 3.78
C PHE A 72 -7.02 -4.93 4.27
N ARG A 73 -6.02 -5.75 4.59
CA ARG A 73 -6.22 -7.03 5.25
C ARG A 73 -6.78 -6.84 6.65
N CYS A 74 -6.24 -5.88 7.39
CA CYS A 74 -6.78 -5.42 8.67
C CYS A 74 -7.60 -4.14 8.45
N ARG A 75 -8.92 -4.24 8.62
CA ARG A 75 -9.84 -3.10 8.60
C ARG A 75 -9.94 -2.48 9.98
N ALA A 76 -9.19 -1.41 10.23
CA ALA A 76 -9.10 -0.79 11.55
C ALA A 76 -10.47 -0.34 12.13
N PRO A 77 -11.42 0.21 11.35
CA PRO A 77 -12.71 0.62 11.89
C PRO A 77 -13.60 -0.54 12.37
N SER A 78 -13.51 -1.71 11.75
CA SER A 78 -14.33 -2.88 12.09
C SER A 78 -13.58 -3.96 12.88
N GLY A 79 -12.25 -3.89 12.94
CA GLY A 79 -11.37 -4.94 13.47
C GLY A 79 -11.29 -6.20 12.59
N GLU A 80 -11.95 -6.22 11.43
CA GLU A 80 -12.01 -7.40 10.57
C GLU A 80 -10.64 -7.69 9.94
N GLY A 81 -10.20 -8.95 10.03
CA GLY A 81 -8.95 -9.43 9.43
C GLY A 81 -7.66 -8.95 10.11
N CYS A 82 -7.78 -8.31 11.29
CA CYS A 82 -6.65 -7.87 12.10
C CYS A 82 -6.12 -8.99 13.02
N ASP A 83 -4.81 -9.05 13.20
CA ASP A 83 -4.17 -9.91 14.20
C ASP A 83 -4.31 -9.36 15.64
N GLU A 84 -3.98 -10.15 16.67
CA GLU A 84 -4.11 -9.74 18.08
C GLU A 84 -3.31 -8.46 18.40
N ARG A 85 -2.15 -8.30 17.77
CA ARG A 85 -1.26 -7.15 17.99
C ARG A 85 -1.84 -5.90 17.35
N GLU A 86 -2.40 -6.03 16.15
CA GLU A 86 -3.14 -4.98 15.44
C GLU A 86 -4.38 -4.58 16.21
N ALA A 87 -5.19 -5.54 16.67
CA ALA A 87 -6.39 -5.28 17.47
C ALA A 87 -6.08 -4.53 18.78
N GLY A 88 -5.04 -4.95 19.50
CA GLY A 88 -4.59 -4.25 20.71
C GLY A 88 -4.10 -2.83 20.43
N TYR A 89 -3.46 -2.61 19.28
CA TYR A 89 -3.05 -1.27 18.86
C TYR A 89 -4.24 -0.39 18.45
N ILE A 90 -5.21 -0.95 17.72
CA ILE A 90 -6.45 -0.26 17.34
C ILE A 90 -7.19 0.19 18.60
N ALA A 91 -7.43 -0.70 19.56
CA ALA A 91 -8.13 -0.35 20.81
C ALA A 91 -7.47 0.84 21.52
N LYS A 92 -6.13 0.83 21.62
CA LYS A 92 -5.36 1.93 22.22
C LYS A 92 -5.45 3.23 21.43
N MET A 93 -5.51 3.15 20.10
CA MET A 93 -5.57 4.33 19.24
C MET A 93 -6.99 4.90 19.16
N SER A 94 -8.03 4.06 19.23
CA SER A 94 -9.43 4.47 19.28
C SER A 94 -9.78 5.30 20.53
N GLU A 95 -9.01 5.20 21.60
CA GLU A 95 -9.15 6.05 22.80
C GLU A 95 -8.60 7.48 22.61
N ARG A 96 -7.86 7.72 21.53
CA ARG A 96 -7.22 9.01 21.25
C ARG A 96 -8.10 9.91 20.40
N THR A 97 -7.86 11.21 20.50
CA THR A 97 -8.50 12.20 19.64
C THR A 97 -7.94 12.15 18.21
N GLY A 98 -8.71 12.65 17.24
CA GLY A 98 -8.25 12.73 15.85
C GLY A 98 -6.93 13.50 15.68
N ALA A 99 -6.71 14.56 16.47
CA ALA A 99 -5.45 15.32 16.43
C ALA A 99 -4.26 14.49 16.95
N GLU A 100 -4.46 13.69 17.99
CA GLU A 100 -3.42 12.79 18.51
C GLU A 100 -3.12 11.63 17.56
N LEU A 101 -4.13 11.15 16.83
CA LEU A 101 -3.96 10.13 15.79
C LEU A 101 -3.14 10.66 14.62
N VAL A 102 -3.46 11.88 14.14
CA VAL A 102 -2.70 12.54 13.08
C VAL A 102 -1.26 12.79 13.51
N SER A 103 -1.04 13.30 14.72
CA SER A 103 0.30 13.55 15.23
C SER A 103 1.13 12.27 15.38
N GLU A 104 0.53 11.17 15.83
CA GLU A 104 1.23 9.88 15.88
C GLU A 104 1.54 9.38 14.47
N LEU A 105 0.62 9.52 13.50
CA LEU A 105 0.86 9.13 12.11
C LEU A 105 2.06 9.88 11.51
N GLU A 106 2.10 11.21 11.64
CA GLU A 106 3.22 12.04 11.17
C GLU A 106 4.55 11.63 11.82
N ARG A 107 4.52 11.31 13.13
CA ARG A 107 5.69 10.81 13.84
C ARG A 107 6.17 9.48 13.25
N LEU A 108 5.25 8.58 12.88
CA LEU A 108 5.61 7.30 12.27
C LEU A 108 6.18 7.47 10.86
N GLU A 109 5.60 8.36 10.05
CA GLU A 109 6.10 8.72 8.72
C GLU A 109 7.52 9.31 8.80
N SER A 110 7.81 10.15 9.78
CA SER A 110 9.17 10.68 9.98
C SER A 110 10.21 9.61 10.34
N MET A 111 9.77 8.43 10.80
CA MET A 111 10.66 7.30 11.10
C MET A 111 10.92 6.43 9.86
N GLU A 112 10.20 6.63 8.76
CA GLU A 112 10.41 5.85 7.54
C GLU A 112 11.80 6.11 6.96
N GLY A 113 12.48 5.04 6.54
CA GLY A 113 13.86 5.10 6.05
C GLY A 113 14.93 5.21 7.14
N SER A 114 14.57 5.29 8.42
CA SER A 114 15.52 5.13 9.52
C SER A 114 15.99 3.68 9.64
N SER A 115 17.26 3.47 9.99
CA SER A 115 17.79 2.12 10.23
C SER A 115 17.12 1.49 11.45
N MET A 116 16.37 0.41 11.24
CA MET A 116 15.67 -0.33 12.29
C MET A 116 15.70 -1.83 12.01
N ALA A 117 15.41 -2.63 13.04
CA ALA A 117 15.29 -4.07 12.87
C ALA A 117 14.11 -4.42 11.94
N PRO A 118 14.22 -5.48 11.09
CA PRO A 118 13.18 -5.81 10.11
C PRO A 118 11.78 -5.95 10.69
N ASP A 119 11.64 -6.64 11.83
CA ASP A 119 10.35 -6.83 12.49
C ASP A 119 9.74 -5.51 13.01
N LEU A 120 10.60 -4.56 13.38
CA LEU A 120 10.17 -3.24 13.82
C LEU A 120 9.70 -2.39 12.63
N GLU A 121 10.36 -2.49 11.48
CA GLU A 121 9.94 -1.82 10.25
C GLU A 121 8.59 -2.33 9.76
N LYS A 122 8.40 -3.65 9.73
CA LYS A 122 7.11 -4.28 9.38
C LYS A 122 6.00 -3.76 10.29
N TRP A 123 6.29 -3.69 11.59
CA TRP A 123 5.33 -3.19 12.56
C TRP A 123 5.05 -1.68 12.40
N LEU A 124 6.07 -0.87 12.10
CA LEU A 124 5.90 0.55 11.80
C LEU A 124 4.92 0.75 10.64
N ARG A 125 5.11 0.01 9.53
CA ARG A 125 4.26 0.06 8.35
C ARG A 125 2.82 -0.36 8.66
N LYS A 126 2.62 -1.44 9.42
CA LYS A 126 1.27 -1.86 9.89
C LYS A 126 0.56 -0.75 10.66
N ARG A 127 1.26 -0.09 11.60
CA ARG A 127 0.67 1.01 12.38
C ARG A 127 0.32 2.23 11.54
N GLN A 128 1.16 2.61 10.58
CA GLN A 128 0.86 3.70 9.65
C GLN A 128 -0.45 3.42 8.90
N LYS A 129 -0.64 2.18 8.41
CA LYS A 129 -1.88 1.77 7.74
C LYS A 129 -3.10 1.81 8.65
N ILE A 130 -2.98 1.36 9.90
CA ILE A 130 -4.07 1.42 10.90
C ILE A 130 -4.43 2.88 11.19
N LEU A 131 -3.44 3.72 11.50
CA LEU A 131 -3.68 5.13 11.80
C LEU A 131 -4.26 5.87 10.60
N GLY A 132 -3.76 5.62 9.39
CA GLY A 132 -4.30 6.20 8.16
C GLY A 132 -5.77 5.83 7.95
N GLN A 133 -6.19 4.61 8.30
CA GLN A 133 -7.61 4.24 8.27
C GLN A 133 -8.43 4.96 9.35
N LEU A 134 -7.90 5.10 10.57
CA LEU A 134 -8.60 5.77 11.68
C LEU A 134 -8.68 7.29 11.51
N THR A 135 -7.74 7.92 10.80
CA THR A 135 -7.76 9.36 10.50
C THR A 135 -8.55 9.69 9.24
N ALA A 136 -8.62 8.76 8.28
CA ALA A 136 -9.44 8.91 7.07
C ALA A 136 -10.90 8.54 7.28
N ALA A 137 -11.21 7.68 8.26
CA ALA A 137 -12.58 7.43 8.68
C ALA A 137 -13.13 8.69 9.36
N PRO A 138 -14.18 9.35 8.83
CA PRO A 138 -14.97 10.23 9.67
C PRO A 138 -15.50 9.41 10.84
N ALA A 139 -15.48 9.99 12.04
CA ALA A 139 -16.00 9.37 13.24
C ALA A 139 -17.50 9.05 13.07
N GLU A 140 -17.84 7.88 12.56
CA GLU A 140 -19.18 7.31 12.69
C GLU A 140 -19.27 6.64 14.06
N GLY A 141 -19.24 7.49 15.09
CA GLY A 141 -19.72 7.14 16.42
C GLY A 141 -21.23 7.34 16.48
N GLY A 142 -21.95 6.22 16.49
CA GLY A 142 -23.24 5.99 17.15
C GLY A 142 -24.34 7.07 17.07
N SER A 143 -25.47 6.72 16.44
CA SER A 143 -26.76 6.64 17.16
C SER A 143 -27.71 5.72 16.40
N ASP A 144 -28.26 4.77 17.14
CA ASP A 144 -29.54 4.13 16.89
C ASP A 144 -30.67 5.18 16.73
N GLU A 145 -31.81 4.76 16.20
CA GLU A 145 -33.11 5.46 16.05
C GLU A 145 -33.36 6.37 14.82
N LEU A 146 -34.03 5.80 13.79
CA LEU A 146 -35.49 5.93 13.56
C LEU A 146 -35.95 5.11 12.34
#